data_AF-G7JB68-F1
#
_entry.id   AF-G7JB68-F1
#
_cell.length_a   1.000
_cell.length_b   1.000
_cell.length_c   1.000
_cell.angle_alpha   90.00
_cell.angle_beta   90.00
_cell.angle_gamma   90.00
#
_symmetry.space_group_name_H-M   'P 1'
#
loop_
_entity.id
_entity.type
_entity.pdbx_description
1 polymer ?
#
loop_
_entity_poly.entity_id
_entity_poly.type
_entity_poly.pdbx_seq_one_letter_code
_entity_poly.pdbx_strand_id
1 'polypeptide(L)'
;MVKTNEKLQEHPDHLVMVKTNKKLQENSDAPSNSPLPLIKISRVLKGIPQSPHYFQLRNYSELAREKLIAAWDQAFEDTAEKVHDLMAKDFWINARKLWKTMEDLQGMGYNVIPIRRRLVEKTEVMILFKNSKLEILELKNKAENHRLERSRLESIVMSFQMRAEREGMNMVRLLGEVDQKEKTLPNYDILMESLAIKQFDV
;
A
#
# COMPACT_ATOMS: atom_id res chain seq x y z
N MET A 1 -98.06 -38.77 -26.23
CA MET A 1 -99.21 -38.91 -25.29
C MET A 1 -99.05 -37.87 -24.20
N VAL A 2 -100.09 -37.04 -24.02
CA VAL A 2 -100.60 -36.42 -22.76
C VAL A 2 -99.53 -35.85 -21.80
N LYS A 3 -99.25 -34.54 -21.79
CA LYS A 3 -99.88 -33.45 -21.00
C LYS A 3 -99.85 -33.63 -19.46
N THR A 4 -99.73 -32.46 -18.80
CA THR A 4 -99.95 -32.07 -17.38
C THR A 4 -98.73 -32.17 -16.43
N ASN A 5 -98.52 -31.27 -15.46
CA ASN A 5 -99.07 -29.95 -15.15
C ASN A 5 -98.15 -29.21 -14.14
N GLU A 6 -98.32 -27.89 -14.12
CA GLU A 6 -98.37 -26.93 -12.99
C GLU A 6 -97.28 -26.81 -11.90
N LYS A 7 -96.86 -25.54 -11.80
CA LYS A 7 -96.25 -24.76 -10.71
C LYS A 7 -96.91 -24.93 -9.32
N LEU A 8 -96.11 -24.72 -8.28
CA LEU A 8 -96.33 -23.85 -7.08
C LEU A 8 -95.08 -24.04 -6.19
N GLN A 9 -94.15 -23.08 -6.12
CA GLN A 9 -94.11 -21.92 -5.21
C GLN A 9 -93.95 -22.30 -3.74
N GLU A 10 -92.76 -22.04 -3.16
CA GLU A 10 -92.54 -21.38 -1.85
C GLU A 10 -91.03 -21.35 -1.51
N HIS A 11 -90.52 -20.15 -1.25
CA HIS A 11 -89.31 -19.85 -0.47
C HIS A 11 -89.79 -19.53 0.95
N PRO A 12 -89.02 -19.83 2.02
CA PRO A 12 -88.07 -18.80 2.49
C PRO A 12 -86.80 -19.33 3.20
N ASP A 13 -85.73 -18.55 3.00
CA ASP A 13 -84.80 -17.99 3.98
C ASP A 13 -84.18 -18.77 5.17
N HIS A 14 -82.85 -18.63 5.19
CA HIS A 14 -82.00 -18.19 6.31
C HIS A 14 -81.28 -19.19 7.26
N LEU A 15 -80.02 -18.79 7.50
CA LEU A 15 -79.08 -19.10 8.60
C LEU A 15 -78.32 -20.44 8.53
N VAL A 16 -77.02 -20.47 8.20
CA VAL A 16 -75.80 -19.95 8.91
C VAL A 16 -75.09 -21.06 9.71
N MET A 17 -73.75 -20.97 9.66
CA MET A 17 -72.74 -21.66 10.48
C MET A 17 -72.23 -23.03 10.01
N VAL A 18 -71.40 -22.91 8.97
CA VAL A 18 -70.07 -23.53 8.80
C VAL A 18 -69.59 -24.43 9.95
N LYS A 19 -69.44 -25.71 9.60
CA LYS A 19 -68.77 -26.76 10.35
C LYS A 19 -67.24 -26.74 10.09
N THR A 20 -66.49 -27.01 11.15
CA THR A 20 -65.29 -27.87 11.25
C THR A 20 -64.09 -27.70 10.30
N ASN A 21 -62.96 -27.33 10.92
CA ASN A 21 -61.65 -28.00 10.92
C ASN A 21 -61.04 -28.61 9.63
N LYS A 22 -59.97 -27.92 9.21
CA LYS A 22 -58.60 -28.40 8.90
C LYS A 22 -58.34 -29.33 7.69
N LYS A 23 -57.46 -28.77 6.84
CA LYS A 23 -56.50 -29.35 5.88
C LYS A 23 -57.04 -29.75 4.50
N LEU A 24 -56.64 -28.99 3.48
CA LEU A 24 -55.91 -29.53 2.32
C LEU A 24 -55.06 -28.40 1.68
N GLN A 25 -53.84 -28.75 1.29
CA GLN A 25 -52.90 -27.93 0.51
C GLN A 25 -53.49 -27.58 -0.86
N GLU A 26 -53.25 -26.36 -1.33
CA GLU A 26 -53.09 -26.11 -2.76
C GLU A 26 -52.21 -24.88 -3.02
N ASN A 27 -51.38 -25.02 -4.04
CA ASN A 27 -50.27 -24.16 -4.39
C ASN A 27 -50.72 -22.78 -4.87
N SER A 28 -50.01 -21.73 -4.46
CA SER A 28 -50.01 -20.47 -5.21
C SER A 28 -48.61 -19.87 -5.11
N ASP A 29 -47.87 -20.01 -6.20
CA ASP A 29 -46.67 -19.25 -6.49
C ASP A 29 -47.03 -17.76 -6.53
N ALA A 30 -46.84 -17.07 -5.41
CA ALA A 30 -46.80 -15.62 -5.38
C ALA A 30 -45.42 -15.17 -5.90
N PRO A 31 -45.32 -14.17 -6.78
CA PRO A 31 -44.05 -13.66 -7.24
C PRO A 31 -43.31 -13.07 -6.03
N SER A 32 -42.22 -13.73 -5.66
CA SER A 32 -41.25 -13.23 -4.68
C SER A 32 -40.71 -11.91 -5.20
N ASN A 33 -41.30 -10.80 -4.74
CA ASN A 33 -40.69 -9.49 -4.78
C ASN A 33 -39.48 -9.53 -3.85
N SER A 34 -38.37 -10.11 -4.31
CA SER A 34 -37.10 -9.97 -3.62
C SER A 34 -36.77 -8.47 -3.62
N PRO A 35 -36.61 -7.83 -2.45
CA PRO A 35 -36.05 -6.49 -2.41
C PRO A 35 -34.68 -6.58 -3.07
N LEU A 36 -34.44 -5.75 -4.08
CA LEU A 36 -33.11 -5.61 -4.68
C LEU A 36 -32.11 -5.46 -3.52
N PRO A 37 -30.96 -6.15 -3.56
CA PRO A 37 -30.01 -6.12 -2.45
C PRO A 37 -29.68 -4.66 -2.16
N LEU A 38 -29.94 -4.24 -0.92
CA LEU A 38 -29.63 -2.90 -0.45
C LEU A 38 -28.10 -2.79 -0.43
N ILE A 39 -27.55 -2.39 -1.58
CA ILE A 39 -26.11 -2.22 -1.81
C ILE A 39 -25.59 -1.26 -0.75
N LYS A 40 -24.58 -1.71 0.01
CA LYS A 40 -23.92 -0.92 1.05
C LYS A 40 -23.04 0.13 0.38
N ILE A 41 -23.66 1.22 -0.09
CA ILE A 41 -22.96 2.38 -0.64
C ILE A 41 -21.93 2.89 0.39
N SER A 42 -20.66 2.97 -0.03
CA SER A 42 -19.56 3.55 0.75
C SER A 42 -19.93 4.94 1.26
N ARG A 43 -19.90 5.12 2.59
CA ARG A 43 -20.31 6.34 3.31
C ARG A 43 -19.64 7.63 2.83
N VAL A 44 -18.48 7.54 2.17
CA VAL A 44 -17.65 8.71 1.82
C VAL A 44 -18.11 9.41 0.53
N LEU A 45 -18.71 8.66 -0.40
CA LEU A 45 -19.16 9.18 -1.70
C LEU A 45 -20.70 9.22 -1.81
N LYS A 46 -21.40 8.79 -0.76
CA LYS A 46 -22.85 8.83 -0.65
C LYS A 46 -23.32 10.28 -0.58
N GLY A 47 -24.18 10.69 -1.52
CA GLY A 47 -24.74 12.05 -1.57
C GLY A 47 -24.03 13.01 -2.52
N ILE A 48 -23.24 12.52 -3.49
CA ILE A 48 -22.83 13.36 -4.63
C ILE A 48 -24.09 13.73 -5.41
N PRO A 49 -24.42 15.02 -5.58
CA PRO A 49 -25.56 15.42 -6.40
C PRO A 49 -25.36 14.97 -7.85
N GLN A 50 -26.32 14.22 -8.38
CA GLN A 50 -26.32 13.73 -9.76
C GLN A 50 -27.48 14.34 -10.55
N SER A 51 -27.20 14.71 -11.79
CA SER A 51 -28.22 15.06 -12.78
C SER A 51 -27.73 14.62 -14.17
N PRO A 52 -27.65 13.30 -14.44
CA PRO A 52 -27.14 12.80 -15.70
C PRO A 52 -28.14 13.11 -16.83
N HIS A 53 -27.62 13.50 -17.99
CA HIS A 53 -28.45 13.93 -19.11
C HIS A 53 -28.81 12.79 -20.07
N TYR A 54 -28.11 11.65 -20.01
CA TYR A 54 -28.36 10.43 -20.80
C TYR A 54 -28.56 10.65 -22.30
N PHE A 55 -27.97 11.72 -22.85
CA PHE A 55 -28.22 12.16 -24.24
C PHE A 55 -27.93 11.08 -25.28
N GLN A 56 -26.94 10.22 -24.99
CA GLN A 56 -26.56 9.11 -25.85
C GLN A 56 -27.64 8.03 -25.95
N LEU A 57 -28.57 7.97 -24.99
CA LEU A 57 -29.65 6.98 -24.92
C LEU A 57 -30.95 7.45 -25.60
N ARG A 58 -30.99 8.66 -26.17
CA ARG A 58 -32.21 9.27 -26.72
C ARG A 58 -32.88 8.49 -27.86
N ASN A 59 -32.11 7.68 -28.59
CA ASN A 59 -32.58 6.94 -29.76
C ASN A 59 -33.08 5.52 -29.43
N TYR A 60 -33.03 5.11 -28.15
CA TYR A 60 -33.46 3.78 -27.72
C TYR A 60 -34.96 3.78 -27.36
N SER A 61 -35.60 2.61 -27.42
CA SER A 61 -36.95 2.44 -26.90
C SER A 61 -36.99 2.73 -25.40
N GLU A 62 -38.14 3.14 -24.88
CA GLU A 62 -38.27 3.54 -23.47
C GLU A 62 -37.84 2.43 -22.52
N LEU A 63 -38.28 1.20 -22.78
CA LEU A 63 -37.91 0.02 -21.99
C LEU A 63 -36.39 -0.26 -22.01
N ALA A 64 -35.74 -0.07 -23.17
CA ALA A 64 -34.29 -0.24 -23.27
C ALA A 64 -33.56 0.90 -22.55
N ARG A 65 -34.05 2.13 -22.68
CA ARG A 65 -33.51 3.32 -22.02
C ARG A 65 -33.55 3.17 -20.49
N GLU A 66 -34.67 2.74 -19.91
CA GLU A 66 -34.78 2.50 -18.47
C GLU A 66 -33.77 1.47 -17.96
N LYS A 67 -33.63 0.33 -18.65
CA LYS A 67 -32.65 -0.70 -18.28
C LYS A 67 -31.21 -0.20 -18.37
N LEU A 68 -30.89 0.58 -19.39
CA LEU A 68 -29.56 1.15 -19.57
C LEU A 68 -29.26 2.21 -18.51
N ILE A 69 -30.22 3.06 -18.15
CA ILE A 69 -30.06 4.04 -17.06
C ILE A 69 -29.73 3.32 -15.76
N ALA A 70 -30.49 2.28 -15.39
CA ALA A 70 -30.22 1.51 -14.18
C ALA A 70 -28.81 0.87 -14.19
N ALA A 71 -28.37 0.37 -15.35
CA ALA A 71 -27.02 -0.17 -15.49
C ALA A 71 -25.93 0.91 -15.34
N TRP A 72 -26.16 2.13 -15.84
CA TRP A 72 -25.25 3.26 -15.66
C TRP A 72 -25.22 3.76 -14.22
N ASP A 73 -26.36 3.80 -13.54
CA ASP A 73 -26.43 4.15 -12.11
C ASP A 73 -25.64 3.15 -11.27
N GLN A 74 -25.79 1.86 -11.56
CA GLN A 74 -24.99 0.81 -10.92
C GLN A 74 -23.50 0.99 -11.22
N ALA A 75 -23.14 1.28 -12.48
CA ALA A 75 -21.74 1.50 -12.85
C ALA A 75 -21.12 2.70 -12.13
N PHE A 76 -21.90 3.76 -11.89
CA PHE A 76 -21.45 4.91 -11.10
C PHE A 76 -21.14 4.51 -9.65
N GLU A 77 -22.07 3.84 -8.99
CA GLU A 77 -21.91 3.38 -7.59
C GLU A 77 -20.74 2.39 -7.47
N ASP A 78 -20.65 1.42 -8.37
CA ASP A 78 -19.54 0.47 -8.43
C ASP A 78 -18.19 1.18 -8.62
N THR A 79 -18.14 2.24 -9.42
CA THR A 79 -16.92 3.00 -9.66
C THR A 79 -16.50 3.76 -8.40
N ALA A 80 -17.47 4.36 -7.71
CA ALA A 80 -17.23 5.03 -6.43
C ALA A 80 -16.67 4.05 -5.37
N GLU A 81 -17.27 2.86 -5.26
CA GLU A 81 -16.81 1.80 -4.37
C GLU A 81 -15.41 1.29 -4.74
N LYS A 82 -15.18 0.99 -6.02
CA LYS A 82 -13.85 0.51 -6.49
C LYS A 82 -12.74 1.53 -6.27
N VAL A 83 -13.02 2.83 -6.38
CA VAL A 83 -12.03 3.86 -6.02
C VAL A 83 -11.77 3.86 -4.51
N HIS A 84 -12.80 3.66 -3.69
CA HIS A 84 -12.66 3.55 -2.24
C HIS A 84 -11.78 2.34 -1.84
N ASP A 85 -12.06 1.18 -2.41
CA ASP A 85 -11.40 -0.10 -2.12
C ASP A 85 -10.11 -0.31 -2.91
N LEU A 86 -9.66 0.70 -3.65
CA LEU A 86 -8.46 0.60 -4.45
C LEU A 86 -7.24 0.32 -3.56
N MET A 87 -6.69 -0.88 -3.71
CA MET A 87 -5.53 -1.40 -2.99
C MET A 87 -4.22 -1.06 -3.70
N ALA A 88 -3.09 -1.17 -2.98
CA ALA A 88 -1.76 -0.98 -3.55
C ALA A 88 -1.39 -2.03 -4.62
N LYS A 89 -1.90 -3.26 -4.44
CA LYS A 89 -1.72 -4.34 -5.41
C LYS A 89 -2.51 -4.00 -6.68
N ASP A 90 -1.84 -4.08 -7.83
CA ASP A 90 -2.41 -3.78 -9.15
C ASP A 90 -2.99 -2.35 -9.28
N PHE A 91 -2.58 -1.43 -8.40
CA PHE A 91 -3.09 -0.06 -8.31
C PHE A 91 -3.15 0.63 -9.68
N TRP A 92 -2.03 0.64 -10.41
CA TRP A 92 -1.91 1.36 -11.68
C TRP A 92 -2.80 0.80 -12.78
N ILE A 93 -3.00 -0.52 -12.81
CA ILE A 93 -3.86 -1.18 -13.79
C ILE A 93 -5.32 -0.83 -13.49
N ASN A 94 -5.71 -0.92 -12.22
CA ASN A 94 -7.07 -0.64 -11.78
C ASN A 94 -7.42 0.85 -11.88
N ALA A 95 -6.51 1.74 -11.49
CA ALA A 95 -6.66 3.18 -11.63
C ALA A 95 -6.90 3.57 -13.10
N ARG A 96 -6.13 3.00 -14.04
CA ARG A 96 -6.34 3.26 -15.48
C ARG A 96 -7.73 2.82 -15.96
N LYS A 97 -8.21 1.66 -15.52
CA LYS A 97 -9.56 1.19 -15.85
C LYS A 97 -10.62 2.13 -15.29
N LEU A 98 -10.47 2.56 -14.04
CA LEU A 98 -11.40 3.48 -13.38
C LEU A 98 -11.44 4.85 -14.06
N TRP A 99 -10.30 5.37 -14.52
CA TRP A 99 -10.26 6.61 -15.32
C TRP A 99 -11.13 6.52 -16.57
N LYS A 100 -10.98 5.43 -17.33
CA LYS A 100 -11.79 5.20 -18.53
C LYS A 100 -13.29 5.10 -18.20
N THR A 101 -13.66 4.33 -17.18
CA THR A 101 -15.07 4.22 -16.76
C THR A 101 -15.65 5.57 -16.32
N MET A 102 -14.85 6.41 -15.64
CA MET A 102 -15.28 7.77 -15.29
C MET A 102 -15.41 8.71 -16.48
N GLU A 103 -14.63 8.54 -17.54
CA GLU A 103 -14.83 9.26 -18.81
C GLU A 103 -16.16 8.87 -19.47
N ASP A 104 -16.45 7.57 -19.53
CA ASP A 104 -17.71 7.06 -20.08
C ASP A 104 -18.93 7.58 -19.28
N LEU A 105 -18.83 7.53 -17.94
CA LEU A 105 -19.85 8.10 -17.03
C LEU A 105 -20.02 9.60 -17.21
N GLN A 106 -18.93 10.36 -17.34
CA GLN A 106 -19.01 11.79 -17.63
C GLN A 106 -19.73 12.05 -18.96
N GLY A 107 -19.50 11.22 -19.98
CA GLY A 107 -20.19 11.31 -21.26
C GLY A 107 -21.71 11.10 -21.17
N MET A 108 -22.18 10.40 -20.14
CA MET A 108 -23.61 10.24 -19.83
C MET A 108 -24.16 11.38 -18.94
N GLY A 109 -23.30 12.28 -18.47
CA GLY A 109 -23.66 13.43 -17.64
C GLY A 109 -23.48 13.22 -16.14
N TYR A 110 -22.88 12.11 -15.70
CA TYR A 110 -22.62 11.89 -14.28
C TYR A 110 -21.57 12.87 -13.74
N ASN A 111 -21.81 13.37 -12.54
CA ASN A 111 -20.86 14.14 -11.78
C ASN A 111 -19.80 13.21 -11.16
N VAL A 112 -18.73 12.97 -11.92
CA VAL A 112 -17.59 12.14 -11.51
C VAL A 112 -16.47 12.94 -10.84
N ILE A 113 -16.61 14.27 -10.70
CA ILE A 113 -15.54 15.15 -10.17
C ILE A 113 -15.05 14.70 -8.78
N PRO A 114 -15.94 14.38 -7.80
CA PRO A 114 -15.49 13.93 -6.49
C PRO A 114 -14.75 12.59 -6.54
N ILE A 115 -15.20 11.67 -7.40
CA ILE A 115 -14.57 10.35 -7.57
C ILE A 115 -13.17 10.51 -8.17
N ARG A 116 -13.03 11.35 -9.20
CA ARG A 116 -11.73 11.66 -9.83
C ARG A 116 -10.76 12.27 -8.84
N ARG A 117 -11.20 13.26 -8.05
CA ARG A 117 -10.37 13.85 -7.00
C ARG A 117 -9.85 12.80 -6.04
N ARG A 118 -10.72 11.88 -5.60
CA ARG A 118 -10.32 10.81 -4.68
C ARG A 118 -9.31 9.85 -5.31
N LEU A 119 -9.44 9.55 -6.61
CA LEU A 119 -8.47 8.72 -7.32
C LEU A 119 -7.10 9.42 -7.46
N VAL A 120 -7.09 10.73 -7.68
CA VAL A 120 -5.86 11.54 -7.69
C VAL A 120 -5.16 11.49 -6.33
N GLU A 121 -5.88 11.76 -5.24
CA GLU A 121 -5.33 11.69 -3.87
C GLU A 121 -4.69 10.32 -3.58
N LYS A 122 -5.37 9.22 -3.97
CA LYS A 122 -4.81 7.87 -3.82
C LYS A 122 -3.57 7.64 -4.69
N THR A 123 -3.53 8.25 -5.88
CA THR A 123 -2.39 8.17 -6.80
C THR A 123 -1.18 8.87 -6.20
N GLU A 124 -1.36 10.06 -5.61
CA GLU A 124 -0.29 10.79 -4.92
C GLU A 124 0.31 9.97 -3.78
N VAL A 125 -0.54 9.36 -2.94
CA VAL A 125 -0.09 8.44 -1.88
C VAL A 125 0.71 7.27 -2.45
N MET A 126 0.29 6.70 -3.58
CA MET A 126 1.01 5.60 -4.22
C MET A 126 2.39 6.01 -4.78
N ILE A 127 2.50 7.22 -5.33
CA ILE A 127 3.77 7.78 -5.80
C ILE A 127 4.74 7.96 -4.62
N LEU A 128 4.27 8.57 -3.52
CA LEU A 128 5.06 8.74 -2.31
C LEU A 128 5.53 7.40 -1.74
N PHE A 129 4.64 6.40 -1.70
CA PHE A 129 4.98 5.05 -1.24
C PHE A 129 6.07 4.40 -2.11
N LYS A 130 5.99 4.54 -3.44
CA LYS A 130 7.00 4.02 -4.37
C LYS A 130 8.35 4.71 -4.16
N ASN A 131 8.36 6.03 -4.01
CA ASN A 131 9.58 6.81 -3.81
C ASN A 131 10.24 6.46 -2.47
N SER A 132 9.46 6.38 -1.39
CA SER A 132 9.96 5.98 -0.07
C SER A 132 10.58 4.57 -0.09
N LYS A 133 9.99 3.62 -0.83
CA LYS A 133 10.59 2.29 -1.01
C LYS A 133 11.96 2.33 -1.69
N LEU A 134 12.12 3.17 -2.70
CA LEU A 134 13.40 3.33 -3.39
C LEU A 134 14.45 3.98 -2.47
N GLU A 135 14.06 5.03 -1.76
CA GLU A 135 14.93 5.71 -0.79
C GLU A 135 15.41 4.76 0.32
N ILE A 136 14.51 3.95 0.88
CA ILE A 136 14.87 2.92 1.87
C ILE A 136 15.89 1.93 1.30
N LEU A 137 15.74 1.52 0.02
CA LEU A 137 16.67 0.61 -0.63
C LEU A 137 18.06 1.25 -0.80
N GLU A 138 18.11 2.51 -1.22
CA GLU A 138 19.35 3.27 -1.36
C GLU A 138 20.06 3.44 -0.01
N LEU A 139 19.32 3.81 1.04
CA LEU A 139 19.85 3.94 2.40
C LEU A 139 20.40 2.61 2.92
N LYS A 140 19.73 1.49 2.64
CA LYS A 140 20.23 0.16 2.99
C LYS A 140 21.56 -0.16 2.30
N ASN A 141 21.66 0.11 1.01
CA ASN A 141 22.91 -0.10 0.25
C ASN A 141 24.04 0.79 0.79
N LYS A 142 23.74 2.06 1.10
CA LYS A 142 24.73 2.98 1.68
C LYS A 142 25.19 2.53 3.06
N ALA A 143 24.28 2.07 3.91
CA ALA A 143 24.59 1.54 5.22
C ALA A 143 25.50 0.30 5.13
N GLU A 144 25.21 -0.60 4.20
CA GLU A 144 26.04 -1.79 3.98
C GLU A 144 27.44 -1.43 3.45
N ASN A 145 27.54 -0.50 2.50
CA ASN A 145 28.83 -0.01 2.02
C ASN A 145 29.65 0.63 3.14
N HIS A 146 29.02 1.46 3.99
CA HIS A 146 29.67 2.05 5.15
C HIS A 146 30.13 0.98 6.15
N ARG A 147 29.36 -0.10 6.33
CA ARG A 147 29.72 -1.23 7.19
C ARG A 147 30.98 -1.92 6.68
N LEU A 148 31.05 -2.20 5.36
CA LEU A 148 32.21 -2.84 4.74
C LEU A 148 33.47 -1.96 4.80
N GLU A 149 33.32 -0.66 4.50
CA GLU A 149 34.46 0.28 4.56
C GLU A 149 34.97 0.44 5.99
N ARG A 150 34.08 0.50 6.98
CA ARG A 150 34.46 0.50 8.39
C ARG A 150 35.29 -0.73 8.74
N SER A 151 34.86 -1.94 8.37
CA SER A 151 35.63 -3.17 8.64
C SER A 151 36.99 -3.16 7.94
N ARG A 152 37.07 -2.62 6.72
CA ARG A 152 38.35 -2.43 6.01
C ARG A 152 39.28 -1.49 6.77
N LEU A 153 38.77 -0.34 7.21
CA LEU A 153 39.57 0.65 7.95
C LEU A 153 40.02 0.11 9.31
N GLU A 154 39.16 -0.62 10.02
CA GLU A 154 39.52 -1.28 11.28
C GLU A 154 40.69 -2.26 11.09
N SER A 155 40.69 -3.04 10.00
CA SER A 155 41.81 -3.91 9.64
C SER A 155 43.10 -3.15 9.36
N ILE A 156 43.03 -2.03 8.62
CA ILE A 156 44.19 -1.16 8.35
C ILE A 156 44.74 -0.57 9.65
N VAL A 157 43.88 -0.06 10.53
CA VAL A 157 44.28 0.50 11.83
C VAL A 157 45.01 -0.55 12.66
N MET A 158 44.49 -1.77 12.74
CA MET A 158 45.15 -2.87 13.46
C MET A 158 46.52 -3.21 12.87
N SER A 159 46.65 -3.19 11.54
CA SER A 159 47.95 -3.42 10.88
C SER A 159 48.98 -2.33 11.20
N PHE A 160 48.54 -1.07 11.33
CA PHE A 160 49.41 0.04 11.73
C PHE A 160 49.79 -0.03 13.21
N GLN A 161 48.87 -0.41 14.09
CA GLN A 161 49.17 -0.62 15.51
C GLN A 161 50.27 -1.69 15.68
N MET A 162 50.13 -2.85 15.03
CA MET A 162 51.15 -3.90 15.08
C MET A 162 52.52 -3.45 14.54
N ARG A 163 52.54 -2.59 13.50
CA ARG A 163 53.80 -2.04 12.97
C ARG A 163 54.43 -1.07 13.97
N ALA A 164 53.64 -0.17 14.53
CA ALA A 164 54.12 0.81 15.51
C ALA A 164 54.68 0.14 16.77
N GLU A 165 54.02 -0.90 17.29
CA GLU A 165 54.52 -1.69 18.42
C GLU A 165 55.87 -2.35 18.11
N ARG A 166 55.99 -2.98 16.94
CA ARG A 166 57.24 -3.61 16.48
C ARG A 166 58.38 -2.59 16.35
N GLU A 167 58.10 -1.44 15.73
CA GLU A 167 59.08 -0.37 15.57
C GLU A 167 59.47 0.23 16.93
N GLY A 168 58.52 0.41 17.84
CA GLY A 168 58.77 0.82 19.22
C GLY A 168 59.71 -0.14 19.96
N MET A 169 59.47 -1.45 19.88
CA MET A 169 60.36 -2.47 20.46
C MET A 169 61.76 -2.42 19.85
N ASN A 170 61.87 -2.27 18.52
CA ASN A 170 63.15 -2.14 17.83
C ASN A 170 63.92 -0.89 18.28
N MET A 171 63.23 0.24 18.45
CA MET A 171 63.83 1.49 18.92
C MET A 171 64.37 1.36 20.35
N VAL A 172 63.58 0.77 21.26
CA VAL A 172 64.03 0.51 22.64
C VAL A 172 65.29 -0.35 22.66
N ARG A 173 65.34 -1.40 21.83
CA ARG A 173 66.54 -2.25 21.68
C ARG A 173 67.75 -1.44 21.22
N LEU A 174 67.59 -0.65 20.15
CA LEU A 174 68.67 0.18 19.60
C LEU A 174 69.18 1.21 20.62
N LEU A 175 68.30 1.83 21.40
CA LEU A 175 68.71 2.75 22.46
C LEU A 175 69.53 2.04 23.55
N GLY A 176 69.17 0.81 23.91
CA GLY A 176 69.98 0.00 24.82
C GLY A 176 71.36 -0.35 24.25
N GLU A 177 71.46 -0.67 22.95
CA GLU A 177 72.74 -0.88 22.28
C GLU A 177 73.60 0.39 22.24
N VAL A 178 72.98 1.55 22.04
CA VAL A 178 73.67 2.86 22.06
C VAL A 178 74.18 3.20 23.46
N ASP A 179 73.35 3.08 24.50
CA ASP A 179 73.74 3.31 25.90
C ASP A 179 74.89 2.39 26.32
N GLN A 180 74.85 1.12 25.91
CA GLN A 180 75.96 0.20 26.17
C GLN A 180 77.25 0.63 25.47
N LYS A 181 77.18 1.09 24.21
CA LYS A 181 78.35 1.59 23.50
C LYS A 181 78.89 2.86 24.12
N GLU A 182 78.03 3.78 24.55
CA GLU A 182 78.41 5.01 25.23
C GLU A 182 79.21 4.74 26.50
N LYS A 183 78.77 3.77 27.32
CA LYS A 183 79.51 3.32 28.51
C LYS A 183 80.89 2.70 28.20
N THR A 184 81.08 2.17 27.00
CA THR A 184 82.35 1.59 26.55
C THR A 184 83.26 2.56 25.82
N LEU A 185 82.79 3.79 25.54
CA LEU A 185 83.64 4.79 24.91
C LEU A 185 84.77 5.20 25.87
N PRO A 186 86.00 5.36 25.35
CA PRO A 186 87.07 5.91 26.16
C PRO A 186 86.69 7.30 26.66
N ASN A 187 86.99 7.60 27.93
CA ASN A 187 86.82 8.95 28.43
C ASN A 187 87.89 9.84 27.78
N TYR A 188 87.51 10.50 26.69
CA TYR A 188 88.41 11.33 25.89
C TYR A 188 88.96 12.52 26.68
N ASP A 189 88.25 13.01 27.71
CA ASP A 189 88.77 14.08 28.57
C ASP A 189 89.96 13.59 29.40
N ILE A 190 89.89 12.38 29.96
CA ILE A 190 91.02 11.76 30.69
C ILE A 190 92.17 11.45 29.73
N LEU A 191 91.87 10.95 28.53
CA LEU A 191 92.90 10.68 27.52
C LEU A 191 93.60 11.97 27.07
N MET A 192 92.85 13.06 26.87
CA MET A 192 93.40 14.36 26.48
C MET A 192 94.19 15.03 27.61
N GLU A 193 93.74 14.94 28.87
CA GLU A 193 94.54 15.38 30.02
C GLU A 193 95.87 14.62 30.11
N SER A 194 95.85 13.30 29.93
CA SER A 194 97.06 12.48 29.95
C SER A 194 98.05 12.79 28.81
N LEU A 195 97.54 13.27 27.66
CA LEU A 195 98.32 13.70 26.51
C LEU A 195 98.87 15.13 26.67
N ALA A 196 98.11 16.04 27.31
CA ALA A 196 98.54 17.40 27.60
C ALA A 196 99.62 17.45 28.69
N ILE A 197 99.56 16.56 29.70
CA ILE A 197 100.60 16.44 30.73
C ILE A 197 101.92 15.91 30.16
N LYS A 198 101.88 15.07 29.12
CA LYS A 198 103.08 14.51 28.46
C LYS A 198 103.91 15.52 27.64
N GLN A 199 103.44 16.75 27.41
CA GLN A 199 104.17 17.74 26.62
C GLN A 199 105.19 18.59 27.41
N PHE A 200 105.36 18.36 28.72
CA PHE A 200 106.26 19.18 29.55
C PHE A 200 107.48 18.45 30.14
N ASP A 201 107.79 17.23 29.70
CA ASP A 201 109.09 16.59 29.97
C ASP A 201 110.03 16.75 28.75
N VAL A 202 110.68 17.91 28.66
CA VAL A 202 111.90 18.15 27.85
C VAL A 202 113.01 18.59 28.79
#